data_AF-A0A4Y2DTQ5-F1
#
_entry.id   AF-A0A4Y2DTQ5-F1
#
_cell.length_a   1.000
_cell.length_b   1.000
_cell.length_c   1.000
_cell.angle_alpha   90.00
_cell.angle_beta   90.00
_cell.angle_gamma   90.00
#
_symmetry.space_group_name_H-M   'P 1'
#
loop_
_entity.id
_entity.type
_entity.pdbx_description
1 polymer ?
#
loop_
_entity_poly.entity_id
_entity_poly.type
_entity_poly.pdbx_seq_one_letter_code
_entity_poly.pdbx_strand_id
1 'polypeptide(L)'
;MAYLSKGKKIDLFNLASELRIDVTSHDKIIDLHDKITKSTFFKDNEQFVKDAFNNIVDERKKLEEAEVKKVETEKQRLAEERAFELEKLRLQNHNSTAITANASPIDTNPMRFDLKTVLPTFNPDTDDMTLFLTIFER
;
A
#
# COMPACT_ATOMS: atom_id res chain seq x y z
N MET A 1 -11.88 6.37 -41.04
CA MET A 1 -10.57 5.73 -40.79
C MET A 1 -10.55 5.08 -39.40
N ALA A 2 -10.43 3.75 -39.34
CA ALA A 2 -10.73 2.94 -38.14
C ALA A 2 -9.56 2.74 -37.15
N TYR A 3 -8.36 3.28 -37.43
CA TYR A 3 -7.21 3.08 -36.53
C TYR A 3 -7.12 4.15 -35.43
N LEU A 4 -7.47 5.41 -35.73
CA LEU A 4 -7.50 6.50 -34.75
C LEU A 4 -8.49 6.26 -33.60
N SER A 5 -9.52 5.43 -33.83
CA SER A 5 -10.46 5.01 -32.78
C SER A 5 -9.89 4.02 -31.77
N LYS A 6 -8.67 3.50 -31.96
CA LYS A 6 -8.02 2.58 -31.01
C LYS A 6 -7.38 3.29 -29.81
N GLY A 7 -7.12 4.59 -29.92
CA GLY A 7 -6.46 5.39 -28.88
C GLY A 7 -7.44 6.13 -27.99
N LYS A 8 -6.92 6.66 -26.87
CA LYS A 8 -7.63 7.55 -25.96
C LYS A 8 -7.62 8.99 -26.51
N LYS A 9 -8.45 9.88 -25.94
CA LYS A 9 -8.45 11.33 -26.29
C LYS A 9 -7.03 11.94 -26.22
N ILE A 10 -6.26 11.56 -25.21
CA ILE A 10 -4.88 12.04 -25.02
C ILE A 10 -3.95 11.61 -26.18
N ASP A 11 -4.14 10.39 -26.71
CA ASP A 11 -3.33 9.89 -27.82
C ASP A 11 -3.57 10.71 -29.09
N LEU A 12 -4.84 11.05 -29.35
CA LEU A 12 -5.23 11.92 -30.47
C LEU A 12 -4.75 13.36 -30.28
N PHE A 13 -4.77 13.86 -29.05
CA PHE A 13 -4.29 15.21 -28.74
C PHE A 13 -2.77 15.33 -28.94
N ASN A 14 -2.02 14.31 -28.50
CA ASN A 14 -0.58 14.24 -28.70
C ASN A 14 -0.24 14.13 -30.18
N LEU A 15 -0.96 13.27 -30.92
CA LEU A 15 -0.79 13.17 -32.37
C LEU A 15 -1.04 14.51 -33.06
N ALA A 16 -2.15 15.18 -32.76
CA ALA A 16 -2.44 16.48 -33.36
C ALA A 16 -1.37 17.53 -33.02
N SER A 17 -0.84 17.51 -31.79
CA SER A 17 0.26 18.38 -31.37
C SER A 17 1.55 18.11 -32.16
N GLU A 18 1.89 16.84 -32.39
CA GLU A 18 3.05 16.42 -33.18
C GLU A 18 2.91 16.81 -34.66
N LEU A 19 1.69 16.69 -35.20
CA LEU A 19 1.33 17.12 -36.55
C LEU A 19 1.14 18.63 -36.70
N ARG A 20 1.35 19.42 -35.62
CA ARG A 20 1.18 20.88 -35.59
C ARG A 20 -0.23 21.33 -36.00
N ILE A 21 -1.24 20.54 -35.66
CA ILE A 21 -2.65 20.84 -35.88
C ILE A 21 -3.17 21.60 -34.66
N ASP A 22 -3.89 22.69 -34.89
CA ASP A 22 -4.46 23.50 -33.82
C ASP A 22 -5.56 22.73 -33.07
N VAL A 23 -5.27 22.38 -31.81
CA VAL A 23 -6.16 21.63 -30.93
C VAL A 23 -6.31 22.32 -29.58
N THR A 24 -7.53 22.30 -29.07
CA THR A 24 -7.89 22.87 -27.78
C THR A 24 -8.28 21.76 -26.82
N SER A 25 -8.15 21.99 -25.51
CA SER A 25 -8.57 20.99 -24.50
C SER A 25 -10.07 20.68 -24.57
N HIS A 26 -10.86 21.58 -25.16
CA HIS A 26 -12.32 21.46 -25.31
C HIS A 26 -12.72 20.59 -26.50
N ASP A 27 -11.81 20.36 -27.44
CA ASP A 27 -12.05 19.50 -28.60
C ASP A 27 -12.45 18.08 -28.13
N LYS A 28 -13.54 17.57 -28.68
CA LYS A 28 -13.98 16.19 -28.43
C LYS A 28 -13.16 15.24 -29.29
N ILE A 29 -13.24 13.94 -28.99
CA ILE A 29 -12.60 12.89 -29.77
C ILE A 29 -12.99 12.99 -31.26
N ILE A 30 -14.25 13.29 -31.53
CA ILE A 30 -14.77 13.46 -32.90
C ILE A 30 -14.12 14.68 -33.57
N ASP A 31 -14.03 15.82 -32.87
CA ASP A 31 -13.41 17.04 -33.41
C ASP A 31 -11.92 16.81 -33.70
N LEU A 32 -11.21 16.11 -32.83
CA LEU A 32 -9.80 15.73 -33.04
C LEU A 32 -9.64 14.80 -34.24
N HIS A 33 -10.49 13.79 -34.36
CA HIS A 33 -10.46 12.86 -35.50
C HIS A 33 -10.69 13.59 -36.82
N ASP A 34 -11.67 14.51 -36.84
CA ASP A 34 -11.98 15.33 -37.99
C ASP A 34 -10.83 16.26 -38.36
N LYS A 35 -10.26 16.99 -37.38
CA LYS A 35 -9.12 17.90 -37.60
C LYS A 35 -7.89 17.17 -38.16
N ILE A 36 -7.59 15.99 -37.61
CA ILE A 36 -6.47 15.15 -38.07
C ILE A 36 -6.72 14.65 -39.50
N THR A 37 -7.90 14.08 -39.75
CA THR A 37 -8.22 13.48 -41.06
C THR A 37 -8.36 14.53 -42.18
N LYS A 38 -8.82 15.74 -41.85
CA LYS A 38 -8.97 16.86 -42.79
C LYS A 38 -7.67 17.62 -43.06
N SER A 39 -6.62 17.36 -42.29
CA SER A 39 -5.31 17.99 -42.50
C SER A 39 -4.69 17.55 -43.83
N THR A 40 -4.06 18.49 -44.54
CA THR A 40 -3.30 18.17 -45.76
C THR A 40 -2.17 17.20 -45.49
N PHE A 41 -1.52 17.34 -44.32
CA PHE A 41 -0.44 16.47 -43.89
C PHE A 41 -0.87 15.01 -43.82
N PHE A 42 -2.10 14.75 -43.33
CA PHE A 42 -2.66 13.41 -43.25
C PHE A 42 -2.82 12.77 -44.64
N LYS A 43 -3.31 13.55 -45.61
CA LYS A 43 -3.53 13.07 -46.98
C LYS A 43 -2.24 12.66 -47.66
N ASP A 44 -1.18 13.43 -47.46
CA ASP A 44 0.11 13.21 -48.13
C ASP A 44 0.98 12.18 -47.39
N ASN A 45 0.72 11.94 -46.09
CA ASN A 45 1.59 11.13 -45.21
C ASN A 45 0.80 10.15 -44.33
N GLU A 46 -0.28 9.55 -44.83
CA GLU A 46 -1.19 8.71 -44.03
C GLU A 46 -0.46 7.60 -43.26
N GLN A 47 0.49 6.91 -43.90
CA GLN A 47 1.22 5.81 -43.28
C GLN A 47 2.12 6.30 -42.13
N PHE A 48 2.78 7.45 -42.30
CA PHE A 48 3.56 8.08 -41.23
C PHE A 48 2.66 8.47 -40.05
N VAL A 49 1.48 9.06 -40.32
CA VAL A 49 0.53 9.42 -39.26
C VAL A 49 0.06 8.18 -38.49
N LYS A 50 -0.18 7.08 -39.21
CA LYS A 50 -0.56 5.80 -38.59
C LYS A 50 0.56 5.24 -37.71
N ASP A 51 1.81 5.29 -38.17
CA ASP A 51 2.95 4.77 -37.41
C ASP A 51 3.25 5.65 -36.19
N ALA A 52 3.21 6.98 -36.34
CA ALA A 52 3.30 7.93 -35.22
C ALA A 52 2.20 7.69 -34.18
N PHE A 53 0.95 7.50 -34.62
CA PHE A 53 -0.16 7.20 -33.72
C PHE A 53 0.04 5.90 -32.94
N ASN A 54 0.50 4.83 -33.59
CA ASN A 54 0.75 3.57 -32.92
C ASN A 54 1.87 3.71 -31.88
N ASN A 55 2.95 4.42 -32.20
CA ASN A 55 4.03 4.70 -31.25
C ASN A 55 3.52 5.45 -30.01
N ILE A 56 2.70 6.49 -30.18
CA ILE A 56 2.10 7.24 -29.07
C ILE A 56 1.25 6.31 -28.17
N VAL A 57 0.42 5.48 -28.78
CA VAL A 57 -0.44 4.53 -28.06
C VAL A 57 0.39 3.50 -27.28
N ASP A 58 1.46 2.99 -27.88
CA ASP A 58 2.31 1.97 -27.28
C ASP A 58 3.20 2.54 -26.17
N GLU A 59 3.73 3.75 -26.34
CA GLU A 59 4.45 4.46 -25.27
C GLU A 59 3.56 4.70 -24.05
N ARG A 60 2.32 5.17 -24.26
CA ARG A 60 1.37 5.33 -23.16
C ARG A 60 1.12 4.01 -22.42
N LYS A 61 0.87 2.93 -23.15
CA LYS A 61 0.65 1.60 -22.54
C LYS A 61 1.87 1.14 -21.74
N LYS A 62 3.07 1.31 -22.30
CA LYS A 62 4.32 0.95 -21.64
C LYS A 62 4.51 1.72 -20.32
N LEU A 63 4.15 3.00 -20.29
CA LEU A 63 4.18 3.81 -19.06
C LEU A 63 3.13 3.34 -18.04
N GLU A 64 1.90 3.07 -18.48
CA GLU A 64 0.84 2.52 -17.63
C GLU A 64 1.25 1.17 -17.01
N GLU A 65 1.81 0.26 -17.81
CA GLU A 65 2.30 -1.05 -17.35
C GLU A 65 3.49 -0.92 -16.38
N ALA A 66 4.43 -0.01 -16.65
CA ALA A 66 5.57 0.22 -15.78
C ALA A 66 5.14 0.72 -14.39
N GLU A 67 4.15 1.60 -14.33
CA GLU A 67 3.62 2.11 -13.06
C GLU A 67 2.88 1.03 -12.28
N VAL A 68 2.04 0.22 -12.95
CA VAL A 68 1.38 -0.93 -12.33
C VAL A 68 2.41 -1.92 -11.76
N LYS A 69 3.44 -2.24 -12.55
CA LYS A 69 4.51 -3.14 -12.11
C LYS A 69 5.25 -2.60 -10.88
N LYS A 70 5.56 -1.30 -10.87
CA LYS A 70 6.22 -0.65 -9.73
C LYS A 70 5.38 -0.74 -8.46
N VAL A 71 4.07 -0.51 -8.57
CA VAL A 71 3.13 -0.61 -7.44
C VAL A 71 3.06 -2.06 -6.93
N GLU A 72 2.97 -3.05 -7.81
CA GLU A 72 2.90 -4.46 -7.40
C GLU A 72 4.21 -4.92 -6.74
N THR A 73 5.37 -4.53 -7.29
CA THR A 73 6.67 -4.82 -6.67
C THR A 73 6.79 -4.22 -5.27
N GLU A 74 6.35 -2.97 -5.07
CA GLU A 74 6.42 -2.33 -3.76
C GLU A 74 5.46 -2.98 -2.76
N LYS A 75 4.26 -3.37 -3.21
CA LYS A 75 3.31 -4.11 -2.39
C LYS A 75 3.85 -5.47 -1.98
N GLN A 76 4.51 -6.18 -2.90
CA GLN A 76 5.15 -7.46 -2.61
C GLN A 76 6.27 -7.29 -1.59
N ARG A 77 7.14 -6.28 -1.77
CA ARG A 77 8.22 -5.96 -0.83
C ARG A 77 7.69 -5.70 0.58
N LEU A 78 6.62 -4.91 0.70
CA LEU A 78 5.98 -4.62 1.98
C LEU A 78 5.35 -5.88 2.62
N ALA A 79 4.77 -6.77 1.81
CA ALA A 79 4.21 -8.02 2.30
C ALA A 79 5.31 -8.96 2.83
N GLU A 80 6.44 -9.03 2.13
CA GLU A 80 7.62 -9.81 2.55
C GLU A 80 8.22 -9.25 3.86
N GLU A 81 8.34 -7.93 3.99
CA GLU A 81 8.84 -7.29 5.22
C GLU A 81 7.93 -7.58 6.43
N ARG A 82 6.60 -7.47 6.26
CA ARG A 82 5.64 -7.82 7.30
C ARG A 82 5.70 -9.30 7.68
N ALA A 83 5.86 -10.19 6.70
CA ALA A 83 5.97 -11.62 6.96
C ALA A 83 7.24 -11.95 7.75
N PHE A 84 8.36 -11.29 7.40
CA PHE A 84 9.61 -11.43 8.13
C PHE A 84 9.51 -10.92 9.57
N GLU A 85 8.91 -9.75 9.79
CA GLU A 85 8.71 -9.20 11.13
C GLU A 85 7.83 -10.11 12.00
N LEU A 86 6.76 -10.66 11.43
CA LEU A 86 5.89 -11.60 12.12
C LEU A 86 6.64 -12.88 12.51
N GLU A 87 7.48 -13.42 11.63
CA GLU A 87 8.27 -14.63 11.93
C GLU A 87 9.33 -14.36 13.00
N LYS A 88 9.98 -13.20 12.95
CA LYS A 88 10.91 -12.76 14.01
C LYS A 88 10.20 -12.70 15.37
N LEU A 89 8.99 -12.12 15.43
CA LEU A 89 8.21 -12.05 16.66
C LEU A 89 7.75 -13.44 17.12
N ARG A 90 7.37 -14.32 16.20
CA ARG A 90 7.05 -15.72 16.52
C ARG A 90 8.23 -16.43 17.16
N LEU A 91 9.43 -16.33 16.59
CA LEU A 91 10.63 -16.97 17.15
C LEU A 91 11.02 -16.36 18.50
N GLN A 92 10.92 -15.03 18.66
CA GLN A 92 11.16 -14.38 19.95
C GLN A 92 10.17 -14.87 21.02
N ASN A 93 8.87 -14.93 20.69
CA ASN A 93 7.86 -15.46 21.60
C ASN A 93 8.13 -16.93 21.94
N HIS A 94 8.44 -17.78 20.94
CA HIS A 94 8.79 -19.19 21.19
C HIS A 94 10.02 -19.33 22.07
N ASN A 95 11.04 -18.48 21.89
CA ASN A 95 12.21 -18.48 22.77
C ASN A 95 11.85 -18.01 24.18
N SER A 96 10.98 -17.01 24.34
CA SER A 96 10.48 -16.59 25.65
C SER A 96 9.65 -17.69 26.34
N THR A 97 8.76 -18.38 25.63
CA THR A 97 8.03 -19.54 26.18
C THR A 97 8.94 -20.73 26.43
N ALA A 98 9.94 -20.99 25.59
CA ALA A 98 10.93 -22.06 25.80
C ALA A 98 11.86 -21.76 26.98
N ILE A 99 12.25 -20.51 27.22
CA ILE A 99 12.96 -20.12 28.45
C ILE A 99 12.05 -20.30 29.68
N THR A 100 10.74 -20.07 29.53
CA THR A 100 9.76 -20.31 30.61
C THR A 100 9.46 -21.81 30.81
N ALA A 101 9.60 -22.65 29.77
CA ALA A 101 9.28 -24.08 29.79
C ALA A 101 10.48 -25.01 30.05
N ASN A 102 11.70 -24.60 29.64
CA ASN A 102 12.97 -25.29 29.92
C ASN A 102 13.68 -24.72 31.14
N ALA A 103 13.17 -23.63 31.71
CA ALA A 103 13.20 -23.54 33.15
C ALA A 103 12.42 -24.77 33.67
N SER A 104 13.15 -25.81 34.10
CA SER A 104 12.81 -26.43 35.38
C SER A 104 12.41 -25.30 36.33
N PRO A 105 11.54 -25.51 37.33
CA PRO A 105 11.41 -24.54 38.41
C PRO A 105 12.76 -24.48 39.14
N ILE A 106 13.75 -23.80 38.57
CA ILE A 106 14.57 -22.90 39.34
C ILE A 106 13.52 -22.03 39.97
N ASP A 107 13.43 -22.14 41.29
CA ASP A 107 12.89 -21.14 42.19
C ASP A 107 13.47 -19.76 41.84
N THR A 108 13.12 -19.21 40.68
CA THR A 108 12.82 -17.80 40.57
C THR A 108 11.42 -17.68 41.13
N ASN A 109 11.35 -17.85 42.44
CA ASN A 109 10.34 -17.21 43.24
C ASN A 109 10.80 -15.75 43.34
N PRO A 110 10.38 -14.80 42.47
CA PRO A 110 10.42 -13.40 42.85
C PRO A 110 9.30 -13.26 43.89
N MET A 111 9.49 -13.84 45.06
CA MET A 111 8.61 -13.79 46.22
C MET A 111 7.13 -13.65 45.82
N ARG A 112 6.57 -14.69 45.18
CA ARG A 112 5.13 -14.84 45.01
C ARG A 112 4.53 -15.04 46.40
N PHE A 113 4.38 -13.92 47.07
CA PHE A 113 3.56 -13.80 48.25
C PHE A 113 2.14 -14.15 47.85
N ASP A 114 1.60 -15.22 48.44
CA ASP A 114 0.15 -15.37 48.46
C ASP A 114 -0.39 -14.14 49.19
N LEU A 115 -1.24 -13.36 48.54
CA LEU A 115 -1.80 -12.15 49.12
C LEU A 115 -2.52 -12.49 50.45
N LYS A 116 -3.04 -13.71 50.59
CA LYS A 116 -3.65 -14.22 51.81
C LYS A 116 -2.67 -14.47 52.96
N THR A 117 -1.38 -14.66 52.67
CA THR A 117 -0.34 -14.86 53.70
C THR A 117 0.35 -13.56 54.10
N VAL A 118 0.30 -12.53 53.24
CA VAL A 118 0.94 -11.23 53.50
C VAL A 118 -0.04 -10.18 54.00
N LEU A 119 -1.29 -10.19 53.53
CA LEU A 119 -2.30 -9.30 54.06
C LEU A 119 -2.87 -9.87 55.36
N PRO A 120 -2.95 -9.05 56.43
CA PRO A 120 -3.78 -9.40 57.58
C PRO A 120 -5.20 -9.73 57.13
N THR A 121 -5.82 -10.76 57.72
CA THR A 121 -7.22 -11.07 57.44
C THR A 121 -8.09 -9.90 57.90
N PHE A 122 -8.87 -9.34 56.98
CA PHE A 122 -9.78 -8.22 57.24
C PHE A 122 -11.20 -8.71 57.51
N ASN A 123 -11.78 -8.28 58.64
CA ASN A 123 -13.17 -8.48 59.00
C ASN A 123 -13.94 -7.15 58.97
N PRO A 124 -14.90 -6.94 58.04
CA PRO A 124 -15.60 -5.66 57.88
C PRO A 124 -16.48 -5.25 59.07
N ASP A 125 -16.85 -6.21 59.94
CA ASP A 125 -17.72 -5.93 61.10
C ASP A 125 -16.93 -5.45 62.33
N THR A 126 -15.61 -5.67 62.35
CA THR A 126 -14.75 -5.36 63.51
C THR A 126 -13.53 -4.53 63.18
N ASP A 127 -13.03 -4.58 61.94
CA ASP A 127 -11.74 -4.03 61.58
C ASP A 127 -11.89 -2.70 60.82
N ASP A 128 -11.00 -1.75 61.14
CA ASP A 128 -11.00 -0.44 60.50
C ASP A 128 -10.44 -0.53 59.08
N MET A 129 -11.30 -0.21 58.11
CA MET A 129 -10.98 -0.22 56.68
C MET A 129 -9.87 0.77 56.33
N THR A 130 -9.79 1.91 57.03
CA THR A 130 -8.73 2.90 56.76
C THR A 130 -7.34 2.37 57.09
N LEU A 131 -7.20 1.58 58.16
CA LEU A 131 -5.92 0.97 58.53
C LEU A 131 -5.45 -0.07 57.51
N PHE A 132 -6.38 -0.82 56.91
CA PHE A 132 -6.07 -1.80 55.87
C PHE A 132 -5.62 -1.12 54.56
N LEU A 133 -6.22 0.01 54.20
CA LEU A 133 -5.85 0.74 52.98
C LEU A 133 -4.47 1.40 53.05
N THR A 134 -4.00 1.80 54.24
CA THR A 134 -2.64 2.34 54.45
C THR A 134 -1.54 1.41 53.91
N ILE A 135 -1.80 0.10 53.86
CA ILE A 135 -0.84 -0.90 53.34
C ILE A 135 -0.54 -0.69 51.84
N PHE A 136 -1.45 -0.07 51.09
CA PHE A 136 -1.36 0.12 49.64
C PHE A 136 -0.91 1.53 49.22
N GLU A 137 -0.76 2.46 50.17
CA GLU A 137 -0.26 3.80 49.88
C GLU A 137 1.28 3.78 49.83
N ARG A 138 1.84 3.71 48.62
CA ARG A 138 3.26 3.97 48.34
C ARG A 138 3.44 4.84 47.10
#